data_AF-A0A914YRI4-F1
#
_entry.id   AF-A0A914YRI4-F1
#
_cell.length_a   1.000
_cell.length_b   1.000
_cell.length_c   1.000
_cell.angle_alpha   90.00
_cell.angle_beta   90.00
_cell.angle_gamma   90.00
#
_symmetry.space_group_name_H-M   'P 1'
#
loop_
_entity.id
_entity.type
_entity.pdbx_description
1 polymer ?
#
loop_
_entity_poly.entity_id
_entity_poly.type
_entity_poly.pdbx_seq_one_letter_code
_entity_poly.pdbx_strand_id
1 'polypeptide(L)'
;MGYIFAILVALAIFGSNQCQAQNICPVAQNSTCDMSTLACCDKNFRTSLNITNQCENSGTFADPFCYRRIIETMYAGGGIQGLMSVCSAFNLFKDCLGDMMVDCMTYPYFIVLGYPRDLAFRTQVLYAQLQFSCGAGMDSFIYNENCLPSTWKASIPALESCRNEFVLSEPNDRCYAMTNYLDCHKSFILNVGANV
;
A
#
# COMPACT_ATOMS: atom_id res chain seq x y z
N MET A 1 -1.30 1.49 65.53
CA MET A 1 0.10 1.20 65.18
C MET A 1 0.10 -0.20 64.59
N GLY A 2 0.45 -0.49 63.34
CA GLY A 2 1.09 0.25 62.28
C GLY A 2 0.85 -0.46 60.94
N TYR A 3 1.29 0.22 59.89
CA TYR A 3 0.90 0.17 58.49
C TYR A 3 1.44 -1.02 57.64
N ILE A 4 0.66 -1.34 56.61
CA ILE A 4 1.06 -1.54 55.18
C ILE A 4 2.03 -2.68 54.85
N PHE A 5 1.52 -3.67 54.08
CA PHE A 5 2.13 -4.22 52.85
C PHE A 5 1.01 -4.98 52.11
N ALA A 6 0.11 -4.27 51.41
CA ALA A 6 0.22 -3.96 49.98
C ALA A 6 0.25 -5.21 49.08
N ILE A 7 -0.98 -5.60 48.70
CA ILE A 7 -1.42 -6.27 47.47
C ILE A 7 -0.46 -6.02 46.30
N LEU A 8 -0.04 -7.09 45.58
CA LEU A 8 0.22 -7.11 44.13
C LEU A 8 0.71 -8.51 43.70
N VAL A 9 -0.23 -9.40 43.39
CA VAL A 9 0.00 -10.42 42.35
C VAL A 9 -1.12 -10.23 41.35
N ALA A 10 -0.98 -9.17 40.55
CA ALA A 10 -1.82 -8.95 39.41
C ALA A 10 -1.50 -10.02 38.37
N LEU A 11 -2.54 -10.74 37.98
CA LEU A 11 -2.64 -11.61 36.82
C LEU A 11 -1.84 -11.08 35.63
N ALA A 12 -0.68 -11.68 35.36
CA ALA A 12 -0.09 -11.68 34.04
C ALA A 12 -0.76 -12.79 33.20
N ILE A 13 -2.08 -12.66 33.00
CA ILE A 13 -2.70 -13.26 31.81
C ILE A 13 -2.46 -12.25 30.69
N PHE A 14 -1.23 -12.23 30.18
CA PHE A 14 -1.05 -11.73 28.83
C PHE A 14 -1.74 -12.75 27.94
N GLY A 15 -2.93 -12.38 27.48
CA GLY A 15 -3.63 -13.07 26.43
C GLY A 15 -2.62 -13.36 25.32
N SER A 16 -2.47 -14.63 25.00
CA SER A 16 -1.84 -15.10 23.78
C SER A 16 -2.71 -14.64 22.61
N ASN A 17 -2.61 -13.35 22.27
CA ASN A 17 -2.95 -12.90 20.93
C ASN A 17 -1.90 -13.53 20.04
N GLN A 18 -2.31 -14.60 19.38
CA GLN A 18 -1.54 -15.27 18.35
C GLN A 18 -1.39 -14.30 17.18
N CYS A 19 -0.40 -13.41 17.24
CA CYS A 19 0.16 -12.80 16.04
C CYS A 19 0.95 -13.91 15.36
N GLN A 20 0.37 -14.40 14.26
CA GLN A 20 0.86 -15.46 13.41
C GLN A 20 2.35 -15.26 13.09
N ALA A 21 3.09 -16.38 13.04
CA ALA A 21 4.52 -16.46 12.79
C ALA A 21 4.99 -15.45 11.71
N GLN A 22 5.60 -14.34 12.14
CA GLN A 22 6.29 -13.44 11.24
C GLN A 22 7.65 -14.06 10.90
N ASN A 23 7.94 -14.19 9.61
CA ASN A 23 9.32 -14.30 9.16
C ASN A 23 10.04 -13.05 9.66
N ILE A 24 10.94 -13.21 10.63
CA ILE A 24 11.69 -12.12 11.24
C ILE A 24 12.56 -11.50 10.14
N CYS A 25 12.20 -10.30 9.68
CA CYS A 25 13.03 -9.56 8.75
C CYS A 25 14.26 -9.00 9.47
N PRO A 26 15.40 -8.83 8.78
CA PRO A 26 16.54 -8.15 9.35
C PRO A 26 16.13 -6.77 9.87
N VAL A 27 16.63 -6.39 11.05
CA VAL A 27 16.35 -5.07 11.63
C VAL A 27 17.25 -4.05 10.95
N ALA A 28 16.65 -2.98 10.43
CA ALA A 28 17.32 -1.79 9.92
C ALA A 28 18.42 -1.32 10.91
N GLN A 29 19.68 -1.33 10.48
CA GLN A 29 20.81 -0.90 11.32
C GLN A 29 21.01 0.63 11.26
N ASN A 30 20.48 1.28 10.24
CA ASN A 30 20.53 2.72 9.98
C ASN A 30 19.39 3.10 9.03
N SER A 31 19.30 4.39 8.67
CA SER A 31 18.30 4.89 7.72
C SER A 31 18.60 4.53 6.25
N THR A 32 19.75 3.90 5.95
CA THR A 32 20.13 3.58 4.57
C THR A 32 19.38 2.37 4.07
N CYS A 33 18.91 2.42 2.82
CA CYS A 33 18.17 1.30 2.25
C CYS A 33 19.03 0.04 2.03
N ASP A 34 18.62 -1.06 2.65
CA ASP A 34 19.18 -2.40 2.55
C ASP A 34 18.19 -3.30 1.81
N MET A 35 18.65 -3.88 0.70
CA MET A 35 17.80 -4.65 -0.21
C MET A 35 17.30 -5.96 0.44
N SER A 36 18.07 -6.54 1.37
CA SER A 36 17.68 -7.79 2.03
C SER A 36 16.48 -7.58 2.96
N THR A 37 16.50 -6.48 3.71
CA THR A 37 15.40 -6.02 4.57
C THR A 37 14.20 -5.65 3.72
N LEU A 38 14.40 -4.86 2.66
CA LEU A 38 13.34 -4.44 1.75
C LEU A 38 12.62 -5.63 1.10
N ALA A 39 13.37 -6.59 0.57
CA ALA A 39 12.82 -7.80 -0.03
C ALA A 39 12.03 -8.65 0.98
N CYS A 40 12.50 -8.73 2.23
CA CYS A 40 11.78 -9.42 3.29
C CYS A 40 10.47 -8.72 3.66
N CYS A 41 10.50 -7.41 3.86
CA CYS A 41 9.31 -6.62 4.20
C CYS A 41 8.26 -6.70 3.09
N ASP A 42 8.66 -6.56 1.82
CA ASP A 42 7.77 -6.72 0.66
C ASP A 42 7.17 -8.13 0.58
N LYS A 43 7.97 -9.18 0.83
CA LYS A 43 7.46 -10.56 0.87
C LYS A 43 6.39 -10.72 1.96
N ASN A 44 6.61 -10.18 3.16
CA ASN A 44 5.64 -10.24 4.25
C ASN A 44 4.36 -9.47 3.90
N PHE A 45 4.48 -8.27 3.32
CA PHE A 45 3.35 -7.49 2.79
C PHE A 45 2.50 -8.31 1.82
N ARG A 46 3.13 -8.85 0.77
CA ARG A 46 2.41 -9.64 -0.26
C ARG A 46 1.79 -10.91 0.30
N THR A 47 2.45 -11.57 1.24
CA THR A 47 1.94 -12.78 1.88
C THR A 47 0.71 -12.46 2.74
N SER A 48 0.73 -11.36 3.49
CA SER A 48 -0.41 -10.94 4.34
C SER A 48 -1.68 -10.62 3.55
N LEU A 49 -1.53 -10.18 2.29
CA LEU A 49 -2.64 -9.90 1.38
C LEU A 49 -2.92 -11.05 0.40
N ASN A 50 -2.25 -12.19 0.54
CA ASN A 50 -2.34 -13.33 -0.38
C ASN A 50 -2.09 -12.97 -1.86
N ILE A 51 -1.22 -11.98 -2.11
CA ILE A 51 -0.83 -11.52 -3.45
C ILE A 51 0.13 -12.52 -4.11
N THR A 52 1.02 -13.14 -3.33
CA THR A 52 2.07 -14.06 -3.82
C THR A 52 1.52 -15.20 -4.67
N ASN A 53 0.29 -15.66 -4.40
CA ASN A 53 -0.36 -16.77 -5.10
C ASN A 53 -1.19 -16.33 -6.32
N GLN A 54 -1.27 -15.03 -6.61
CA GLN A 54 -2.18 -14.46 -7.60
C GLN A 54 -1.46 -13.73 -8.76
N CYS A 55 -0.16 -13.48 -8.63
CA CYS A 55 0.65 -12.85 -9.66
C CYS A 55 1.70 -13.82 -10.19
N GLU A 56 2.01 -13.73 -11.49
CA GLU A 56 2.91 -14.68 -12.17
C GLU A 56 4.35 -14.63 -11.64
N ASN A 57 4.77 -13.48 -11.11
CA ASN A 57 6.10 -13.29 -10.55
C ASN A 57 6.05 -12.91 -9.06
N SER A 58 6.65 -13.75 -8.23
CA SER A 58 6.71 -13.60 -6.77
C SER A 58 7.96 -12.87 -6.27
N GLY A 59 8.81 -12.39 -7.19
CA GLY A 59 9.98 -11.56 -6.89
C GLY A 59 9.60 -10.21 -6.28
N THR A 60 10.55 -9.60 -5.57
CA THR A 60 10.36 -8.30 -4.92
C THR A 60 9.96 -7.22 -5.92
N PHE A 61 8.78 -6.64 -5.74
CA PHE A 61 8.18 -5.64 -6.66
C PHE A 61 8.14 -6.07 -8.13
N ALA A 62 8.07 -7.37 -8.41
CA ALA A 62 8.19 -7.87 -9.78
C ALA A 62 6.98 -7.54 -10.66
N ASP A 63 5.80 -7.38 -10.05
CA ASP A 63 4.56 -7.08 -10.77
C ASP A 63 3.67 -6.09 -10.00
N PRO A 64 4.08 -4.80 -9.92
CA PRO A 64 3.31 -3.77 -9.22
C PRO A 64 1.95 -3.52 -9.87
N PHE A 65 1.77 -3.91 -11.12
CA PHE A 65 0.50 -3.85 -11.81
C PHE A 65 -0.49 -4.88 -11.24
N CYS A 66 -0.09 -6.15 -11.17
CA CYS A 66 -0.92 -7.18 -10.55
C CYS A 66 -1.17 -6.89 -9.06
N TYR A 67 -0.16 -6.41 -8.32
CA TYR A 67 -0.31 -6.07 -6.91
C TYR A 67 -1.38 -5.01 -6.71
N ARG A 68 -1.30 -3.93 -7.51
CA ARG A 68 -2.33 -2.89 -7.50
C ARG A 68 -3.71 -3.44 -7.79
N ARG A 69 -3.85 -4.26 -8.84
CA ARG A 69 -5.16 -4.81 -9.23
C ARG A 69 -5.78 -5.61 -8.08
N ILE A 70 -5.00 -6.45 -7.40
CA ILE A 70 -5.48 -7.23 -6.24
C ILE A 70 -5.86 -6.30 -5.08
N ILE A 71 -5.04 -5.30 -4.79
CA ILE A 71 -5.33 -4.32 -3.74
C ILE A 71 -6.62 -3.54 -4.05
N GLU A 72 -6.80 -3.11 -5.29
CA GLU A 72 -7.97 -2.36 -5.73
C GLU A 72 -9.24 -3.24 -5.74
N THR A 73 -9.15 -4.55 -6.00
CA THR A 73 -10.28 -5.46 -5.83
C THR A 73 -10.64 -5.69 -4.37
N MET A 74 -9.68 -5.64 -3.44
CA MET A 74 -9.97 -5.67 -1.99
C MET A 74 -10.78 -4.44 -1.57
N TYR A 75 -10.45 -3.25 -2.08
CA TYR A 75 -11.24 -2.04 -1.83
C TYR A 75 -12.64 -2.13 -2.45
N ALA A 76 -12.71 -2.54 -3.71
CA ALA A 76 -13.95 -2.58 -4.48
C ALA A 76 -14.94 -3.66 -3.99
N GLY A 77 -14.44 -4.80 -3.51
CA GLY A 77 -15.26 -5.94 -3.07
C GLY A 77 -15.44 -6.04 -1.56
N GLY A 78 -14.48 -5.55 -0.77
CA GLY A 78 -14.46 -5.68 0.69
C GLY A 78 -14.86 -4.43 1.46
N GLY A 79 -15.15 -3.31 0.78
CA GLY A 79 -15.50 -2.04 1.42
C GLY A 79 -14.46 -1.61 2.47
N ILE A 80 -14.93 -1.14 3.63
CA ILE A 80 -14.05 -0.75 4.75
C ILE A 80 -13.19 -1.92 5.23
N GLN A 81 -13.71 -3.14 5.30
CA GLN A 81 -12.92 -4.29 5.78
C GLN A 81 -11.75 -4.61 4.85
N GLY A 82 -11.97 -4.50 3.53
CA GLY A 82 -10.93 -4.62 2.53
C GLY A 82 -9.85 -3.54 2.68
N LEU A 83 -10.27 -2.28 2.86
CA LEU A 83 -9.35 -1.17 3.14
C LEU A 83 -8.53 -1.40 4.41
N MET A 84 -9.18 -1.75 5.52
CA MET A 84 -8.52 -2.00 6.80
C MET A 84 -7.50 -3.14 6.71
N SER A 85 -7.80 -4.19 5.94
CA SER A 85 -6.88 -5.31 5.71
C SER A 85 -5.63 -4.86 4.97
N VAL A 86 -5.79 -4.09 3.89
CA VAL A 86 -4.66 -3.53 3.14
C VAL A 86 -3.85 -2.56 4.00
N CYS A 87 -4.52 -1.69 4.74
CA CYS A 87 -3.85 -0.70 5.58
C CYS A 87 -3.12 -1.32 6.77
N SER A 88 -3.67 -2.38 7.37
CA SER A 88 -2.96 -3.17 8.38
C SER A 88 -1.69 -3.78 7.80
N ALA A 89 -1.77 -4.43 6.63
CA ALA A 89 -0.61 -5.02 5.96
C ALA A 89 0.44 -3.96 5.59
N PHE A 90 0.00 -2.82 5.07
CA PHE A 90 0.88 -1.72 4.67
C PHE A 90 1.54 -1.03 5.88
N ASN A 91 0.85 -0.90 7.02
CA ASN A 91 1.48 -0.39 8.24
C ASN A 91 2.55 -1.36 8.76
N LEU A 92 2.30 -2.68 8.74
CA LEU A 92 3.35 -3.66 9.07
C LEU A 92 4.55 -3.58 8.12
N PHE A 93 4.31 -3.31 6.83
CA PHE A 93 5.38 -3.07 5.87
C PHE A 93 6.20 -1.82 6.21
N LYS A 94 5.54 -0.71 6.54
CA LYS A 94 6.21 0.53 6.97
C LYS A 94 7.00 0.31 8.26
N ASP A 95 6.42 -0.35 9.24
CA ASP A 95 7.07 -0.63 10.53
C ASP A 95 8.29 -1.55 10.34
N CYS A 96 8.21 -2.50 9.40
CA CYS A 96 9.32 -3.38 9.03
C CYS A 96 10.50 -2.61 8.42
N LEU A 97 10.23 -1.58 7.61
CA LEU A 97 11.27 -0.73 7.02
C LEU A 97 11.77 0.37 7.98
N GLY A 98 10.91 0.84 8.88
CA GLY A 98 11.22 1.95 9.77
C GLY A 98 11.72 3.18 8.99
N ASP A 99 12.85 3.74 9.44
CA ASP A 99 13.47 4.93 8.86
C ASP A 99 13.92 4.74 7.40
N MET A 100 14.15 3.49 6.96
CA MET A 100 14.57 3.19 5.59
C MET A 100 13.47 3.46 4.57
N MET A 101 12.20 3.57 5.00
CA MET A 101 11.05 3.76 4.10
C MET A 101 11.24 4.95 3.15
N VAL A 102 11.78 6.06 3.66
CA VAL A 102 11.96 7.30 2.89
C VAL A 102 12.95 7.14 1.75
N ASP A 103 14.02 6.37 1.97
CA ASP A 103 15.08 6.17 0.96
C ASP A 103 14.75 4.99 0.03
N CYS A 104 14.20 3.91 0.57
CA CYS A 104 13.89 2.68 -0.16
C CYS A 104 12.74 2.82 -1.15
N MET A 105 11.73 3.65 -0.87
CA MET A 105 10.49 3.69 -1.64
C MET A 105 10.47 4.83 -2.65
N THR A 106 11.63 5.16 -3.22
CA THR A 106 11.80 6.24 -4.20
C THR A 106 12.10 5.71 -5.60
N TYR A 107 11.63 6.44 -6.60
CA TYR A 107 11.89 6.17 -8.01
C TYR A 107 13.38 6.12 -8.31
N PRO A 108 14.22 7.10 -7.88
CA PRO A 108 15.67 7.00 -8.06
C PRO A 108 16.27 5.72 -7.48
N TYR A 109 15.82 5.28 -6.31
CA TYR A 109 16.32 4.04 -5.70
C TYR A 109 16.02 2.81 -6.58
N PHE A 110 14.78 2.68 -7.07
CA PHE A 110 14.43 1.59 -7.99
C PHE A 110 15.24 1.61 -9.29
N ILE A 111 15.56 2.80 -9.82
CA ILE A 111 16.43 2.94 -10.98
C ILE A 111 17.85 2.46 -10.69
N VAL A 112 18.42 2.80 -9.52
CA VAL A 112 19.76 2.34 -9.10
C VAL A 112 19.81 0.82 -8.93
N LEU A 113 18.71 0.20 -8.50
CA LEU A 113 18.56 -1.26 -8.47
C LEU A 113 18.44 -1.92 -9.85
N GLY A 114 18.40 -1.14 -10.94
CA GLY A 114 18.31 -1.64 -12.31
C GLY A 114 16.90 -1.92 -12.80
N TYR A 115 15.86 -1.46 -12.09
CA TYR A 115 14.48 -1.64 -12.56
C TYR A 115 14.22 -0.75 -13.79
N PRO A 116 13.49 -1.25 -14.80
CA PRO A 116 12.99 -0.43 -15.90
C PRO A 116 12.21 0.79 -15.39
N ARG A 117 12.26 1.91 -16.12
CA ARG A 117 11.65 3.18 -15.68
C ARG A 117 10.16 3.07 -15.41
N ASP A 118 9.43 2.35 -16.25
CA ASP A 118 8.00 2.12 -16.10
C ASP A 118 7.71 1.30 -14.83
N LEU A 119 8.50 0.25 -14.57
CA LEU A 119 8.38 -0.59 -13.39
C LEU A 119 8.68 0.20 -12.10
N ALA A 120 9.81 0.91 -12.06
CA ALA A 120 10.20 1.79 -10.97
C ALA A 120 9.11 2.83 -10.64
N PHE A 121 8.55 3.47 -11.66
CA PHE A 121 7.49 4.46 -11.48
C PHE A 121 6.20 3.82 -10.95
N ARG A 122 5.76 2.70 -11.53
CA ARG A 122 4.55 1.99 -11.10
C ARG A 122 4.65 1.54 -9.64
N THR A 123 5.81 1.03 -9.23
CA THR A 123 6.08 0.64 -7.84
C THR A 123 6.03 1.84 -6.90
N GLN A 124 6.74 2.94 -7.18
CA GLN A 124 6.69 4.14 -6.33
C GLN A 124 5.25 4.64 -6.16
N VAL A 125 4.51 4.78 -7.26
CA VAL A 125 3.14 5.29 -7.22
C VAL A 125 2.18 4.35 -6.48
N LEU A 126 2.38 3.04 -6.56
CA LEU A 126 1.60 2.07 -5.77
C LEU A 126 1.75 2.34 -4.28
N TYR A 127 2.97 2.41 -3.79
CA TYR A 127 3.22 2.60 -2.36
C TYR A 127 2.87 4.03 -1.89
N ALA A 128 3.03 5.05 -2.74
CA ALA A 128 2.53 6.39 -2.46
C ALA A 128 0.99 6.42 -2.36
N GLN A 129 0.29 5.70 -3.23
CA GLN A 129 -1.17 5.55 -3.17
C GLN A 129 -1.59 4.85 -1.88
N LEU A 130 -0.90 3.78 -1.47
CA LEU A 130 -1.15 3.11 -0.18
C LEU A 130 -0.93 4.04 1.01
N GLN A 131 0.15 4.83 0.99
CA GLN A 131 0.44 5.81 2.02
C GLN A 131 -0.66 6.86 2.16
N PHE A 132 -1.21 7.32 1.03
CA PHE A 132 -2.34 8.23 1.04
C PHE A 132 -3.62 7.55 1.55
N SER A 133 -4.03 6.43 0.93
CA SER A 133 -5.27 5.70 1.25
C SER A 133 -5.33 5.20 2.69
N CYS A 134 -4.20 4.86 3.29
CA CYS A 134 -4.10 4.37 4.67
C CYS A 134 -3.71 5.46 5.69
N GLY A 135 -3.59 6.70 5.23
CA GLY A 135 -3.32 7.87 6.06
C GLY A 135 -4.40 8.92 5.84
N ALA A 136 -4.02 10.09 5.33
CA ALA A 136 -4.92 11.24 5.15
C ALA A 136 -6.13 10.97 4.22
N GLY A 137 -6.04 9.98 3.34
CA GLY A 137 -7.13 9.60 2.45
C GLY A 137 -8.14 8.60 3.05
N MET A 138 -7.84 8.01 4.21
CA MET A 138 -8.64 6.93 4.80
C MET A 138 -10.06 7.38 5.16
N ASP A 139 -10.19 8.57 5.73
CA ASP A 139 -11.49 9.16 6.12
C ASP A 139 -12.45 9.24 4.92
N SER A 140 -11.95 9.64 3.75
CA SER A 140 -12.76 9.73 2.53
C SER A 140 -13.35 8.38 2.12
N PHE A 141 -12.64 7.28 2.35
CA PHE A 141 -13.16 5.94 2.10
C PHE A 141 -14.19 5.51 3.15
N ILE A 142 -13.95 5.84 4.43
CA ILE A 142 -14.86 5.50 5.54
C ILE A 142 -16.19 6.23 5.38
N TYR A 143 -16.16 7.54 5.11
CA TYR A 143 -17.38 8.34 4.98
C TYR A 143 -18.19 8.03 3.70
N ASN A 144 -17.60 7.33 2.73
CA ASN A 144 -18.24 6.99 1.45
C ASN A 144 -18.26 5.48 1.18
N GLU A 145 -18.46 4.67 2.22
CA GLU A 145 -18.29 3.21 2.21
C GLU A 145 -19.06 2.46 1.11
N ASN A 146 -20.18 3.01 0.64
CA ASN A 146 -20.99 2.39 -0.42
C ASN A 146 -20.72 3.01 -1.80
N CYS A 147 -20.43 4.31 -1.80
CA CYS A 147 -20.30 5.08 -3.04
C CYS A 147 -18.94 4.85 -3.69
N LEU A 148 -17.87 4.93 -2.90
CA LEU A 148 -16.53 4.86 -3.42
C LEU A 148 -16.21 3.46 -3.98
N PRO A 149 -16.50 2.33 -3.27
CA PRO A 149 -16.21 1.01 -3.81
C PRO A 149 -17.04 0.66 -5.06
N SER A 150 -18.30 1.08 -5.12
CA SER A 150 -19.18 0.77 -6.27
C SER A 150 -18.75 1.52 -7.53
N THR A 151 -18.44 2.82 -7.42
CA THR A 151 -17.86 3.61 -8.53
C THR A 151 -16.49 3.05 -8.90
N TRP A 152 -15.61 2.82 -7.93
CA TRP A 152 -14.26 2.33 -8.18
C TRP A 152 -14.31 1.02 -8.96
N LYS A 153 -15.13 0.06 -8.52
CA LYS A 153 -15.30 -1.25 -9.18
C LYS A 153 -15.68 -1.11 -10.65
N ALA A 154 -16.61 -0.21 -10.98
CA ALA A 154 -17.05 0.01 -12.35
C ALA A 154 -15.98 0.71 -13.20
N SER A 155 -15.10 1.50 -12.58
CA SER A 155 -14.11 2.32 -13.26
C SER A 155 -12.69 1.75 -13.27
N ILE A 156 -12.40 0.60 -12.64
CA ILE A 156 -11.06 -0.01 -12.61
C ILE A 156 -10.39 -0.04 -14.00
N PRO A 157 -11.01 -0.58 -15.07
CA PRO A 157 -10.36 -0.65 -16.38
C PRO A 157 -10.03 0.73 -16.96
N ALA A 158 -10.90 1.72 -16.72
CA ALA A 158 -10.71 3.07 -17.23
C ALA A 158 -9.62 3.82 -16.45
N LEU A 159 -9.62 3.71 -15.12
CA LEU A 159 -8.56 4.25 -14.24
C LEU A 159 -7.20 3.64 -14.56
N GLU A 160 -7.19 2.35 -14.92
CA GLU A 160 -6.01 1.66 -15.41
C GLU A 160 -5.51 2.26 -16.73
N SER A 161 -6.40 2.48 -17.71
CA SER A 161 -6.07 3.13 -18.99
C SER A 161 -5.46 4.52 -18.77
N CYS A 162 -6.12 5.36 -17.95
CA CYS A 162 -5.60 6.70 -17.60
C CYS A 162 -4.14 6.62 -17.12
N ARG A 163 -3.85 5.62 -16.28
CA ARG A 163 -2.52 5.45 -15.69
C ARG A 163 -1.50 4.95 -16.71
N ASN A 164 -1.90 4.02 -17.58
CA ASN A 164 -1.01 3.49 -18.61
C ASN A 164 -0.62 4.59 -19.61
N GLU A 165 -1.56 5.45 -20.01
CA GLU A 165 -1.28 6.62 -20.85
C GLU A 165 -0.25 7.56 -20.21
N PHE A 166 -0.36 7.80 -18.90
CA PHE A 166 0.63 8.61 -18.18
C PHE A 166 2.01 7.94 -18.13
N VAL A 167 2.07 6.66 -17.77
CA VAL A 167 3.35 5.93 -17.62
C VAL A 167 4.11 5.83 -18.94
N LEU A 168 3.39 5.70 -20.05
CA LEU A 168 3.94 5.59 -21.39
C LEU A 168 4.25 6.96 -22.03
N SER A 169 3.92 8.07 -21.36
CA SER A 169 4.20 9.41 -21.89
C SER A 169 5.70 9.71 -21.95
N GLU A 170 6.10 10.44 -23.00
CA GLU A 170 7.47 10.88 -23.20
C GLU A 170 7.93 11.81 -22.06
N PRO A 171 9.20 11.74 -21.62
CA PRO A 171 9.70 12.54 -20.50
C PRO A 171 9.43 14.04 -20.62
N ASN A 172 9.51 14.59 -21.84
CA ASN A 172 9.32 16.02 -22.10
C ASN A 172 7.85 16.47 -21.95
N ASP A 173 6.90 15.55 -22.10
CA ASP A 173 5.46 15.84 -22.03
C ASP A 173 4.86 15.47 -20.67
N ARG A 174 5.64 14.96 -19.72
CA ARG A 174 5.12 14.43 -18.44
C ARG A 174 4.32 15.44 -17.62
N CYS A 175 4.69 16.73 -17.63
CA CYS A 175 3.92 17.75 -16.94
C CYS A 175 2.53 17.92 -17.56
N TYR A 176 2.43 17.85 -18.90
CA TYR A 176 1.16 17.90 -19.61
C TYR A 176 0.36 16.60 -19.45
N ALA A 177 1.04 15.45 -19.57
CA ALA A 177 0.44 14.14 -19.35
C ALA A 177 -0.11 13.99 -17.92
N MET A 178 0.50 14.64 -16.92
CA MET A 178 -0.01 14.65 -15.55
C MET A 178 -1.38 15.34 -15.47
N THR A 179 -1.57 16.45 -16.18
CA THR A 179 -2.87 17.13 -16.25
C THR A 179 -3.92 16.19 -16.84
N ASN A 180 -3.62 15.53 -17.96
CA ASN A 180 -4.52 14.57 -18.60
C ASN A 180 -4.82 13.38 -17.68
N TYR A 181 -3.81 12.87 -16.97
CA TYR A 181 -3.95 11.79 -16.00
C TYR A 181 -4.92 12.15 -14.88
N LEU A 182 -4.76 13.35 -14.29
CA LEU A 182 -5.62 13.85 -13.23
C LEU A 182 -7.04 14.07 -13.72
N ASP A 183 -7.22 14.64 -14.91
CA ASP A 183 -8.54 14.89 -15.48
C ASP A 183 -9.26 13.60 -15.85
N CYS A 184 -8.53 12.62 -16.37
CA CYS A 184 -9.03 11.27 -16.59
C CYS A 184 -9.50 10.63 -15.27
N HIS A 185 -8.69 10.68 -14.20
CA HIS A 185 -9.08 10.16 -12.87
C HIS A 185 -10.30 10.87 -12.29
N LYS A 186 -10.35 12.20 -12.37
CA LYS A 186 -11.49 13.01 -11.92
C LYS A 186 -12.77 12.65 -12.66
N SER A 187 -12.70 12.38 -13.96
CA SER A 187 -13.89 12.03 -14.76
C SER A 187 -14.59 10.76 -14.27
N PHE A 188 -13.87 9.86 -13.59
CA PHE A 188 -14.44 8.63 -13.04
C PHE A 188 -14.77 8.75 -11.54
N ILE A 189 -13.98 9.50 -10.77
CA ILE A 189 -14.13 9.61 -9.31
C ILE A 189 -15.08 10.75 -8.89
N LEU A 190 -15.17 11.84 -9.66
CA LEU A 190 -15.99 13.03 -9.31
C LEU A 190 -17.35 13.08 -10.00
N ASN A 191 -17.61 12.28 -11.04
CA ASN A 191 -18.94 12.14 -11.65
C ASN A 191 -19.95 11.38 -10.75
N VAL A 192 -19.55 11.08 -9.53
CA VAL A 192 -20.30 10.38 -8.50
C VAL A 192 -21.43 11.25 -7.90
N GLY A 193 -21.34 12.58 -8.01
CA GLY A 193 -22.34 13.51 -7.49
C GLY A 193 -23.45 13.92 -8.48
N ALA A 194 -23.43 13.42 -9.72
CA ALA A 194 -24.37 13.88 -10.76
C ALA A 194 -25.62 12.99 -10.95
N ASN A 195 -25.72 11.85 -10.25
CA ASN A 195 -26.84 10.90 -10.36
C ASN A 195 -27.40 10.46 -8.99
N VAL A 196 -27.43 11.35 -8.01
CA VAL A 196 -28.26 11.24 -6.80
C VAL A 196 -29.33 12.32 -6.79
#